data_AF-A0A9D8B7Z3-F1
#
_entry.id   AF-A0A9D8B7Z3-F1
#
_cell.length_a   1.000
_cell.length_b   1.000
_cell.length_c   1.000
_cell.angle_alpha   90.00
_cell.angle_beta   90.00
_cell.angle_gamma   90.00
#
_symmetry.space_group_name_H-M   'P 1'
#
loop_
_entity.id
_entity.type
_entity.pdbx_description
1 polymer ?
#
loop_
_entity_poly.entity_id
_entity_poly.type
_entity_poly.pdbx_seq_one_letter_code
_entity_poly.pdbx_strand_id
1 'polypeptide(L)' 'MRTTLKIDDDVLRLAKTLAEERSTSIGAVISELARKGLDRDSISTEESGFPVFRVPRDARPITLEDVKRSEDEL' A
#
# COMPACT_ATOMS: atom_id res chain seq x y z
N MET A 1 15.17 11.50 -12.62
CA MET A 1 16.57 11.54 -12.13
C MET A 1 17.19 10.17 -12.35
N ARG A 2 18.50 10.10 -12.65
CA ARG A 2 19.23 8.82 -12.78
C ARG A 2 20.16 8.67 -11.58
N THR A 3 20.02 7.56 -10.86
CA THR A 3 20.76 7.27 -9.62
C THR A 3 21.14 5.80 -9.62
N THR A 4 22.32 5.48 -9.09
CA THR A 4 22.73 4.08 -8.84
C THR A 4 22.40 3.75 -7.39
N LEU A 5 21.59 2.72 -7.17
CA LEU A 5 21.19 2.26 -5.84
C LEU A 5 21.58 0.79 -5.70
N LYS A 6 22.16 0.43 -4.55
CA LYS A 6 22.34 -0.96 -4.15
C LYS A 6 21.07 -1.41 -3.43
N ILE A 7 20.46 -2.50 -3.90
CA ILE A 7 19.25 -3.11 -3.31
C ILE A 7 19.46 -4.62 -3.20
N ASP A 8 18.70 -5.25 -2.33
CA ASP A 8 18.70 -6.70 -2.18
C ASP A 8 18.10 -7.39 -3.41
N ASP A 9 18.58 -8.61 -3.70
CA ASP A 9 18.23 -9.34 -4.92
C ASP A 9 16.75 -9.74 -4.97
N ASP A 10 16.13 -9.97 -3.81
CA ASP A 10 14.71 -10.27 -3.69
C ASP A 10 13.83 -9.08 -4.06
N VAL A 11 14.21 -7.87 -3.64
CA VAL A 11 13.55 -6.61 -4.01
C VAL A 11 13.67 -6.38 -5.51
N LEU A 12 14.86 -6.58 -6.09
CA LEU A 12 15.06 -6.43 -7.53
C LEU A 12 14.22 -7.43 -8.33
N ARG A 13 14.13 -8.69 -7.87
CA ARG A 13 13.32 -9.73 -8.50
C ARG A 13 11.84 -9.36 -8.49
N LEU A 14 11.31 -8.92 -7.33
CA LEU A 14 9.91 -8.49 -7.22
C LEU A 14 9.62 -7.29 -8.12
N ALA A 15 10.52 -6.31 -8.16
CA ALA A 15 10.35 -5.12 -8.99
C ALA A 15 10.34 -5.44 -10.49
N LYS A 16 11.11 -6.44 -10.94
CA LYS A 16 11.07 -6.93 -12.32
C LYS A 16 9.72 -7.55 -12.66
N THR A 17 9.22 -8.46 -11.83
CA THR A 17 7.91 -9.10 -12.04
C THR A 17 6.80 -8.06 -12.14
N LEU A 18 6.75 -7.10 -11.20
CA LEU A 18 5.76 -6.02 -11.22
C LEU A 18 5.90 -5.08 -12.44
N ALA A 19 7.13 -4.85 -12.90
CA ALA A 19 7.38 -4.01 -14.07
C ALA A 19 6.85 -4.68 -15.35
N GLU A 20 7.03 -6.00 -15.48
CA GLU A 20 6.50 -6.81 -16.58
C GLU A 20 4.97 -6.84 -16.55
N GLU A 21 4.36 -7.17 -15.41
CA GLU A 21 2.90 -7.22 -15.25
C GLU A 21 2.24 -5.87 -15.57
N ARG A 22 2.87 -4.76 -15.17
CA ARG A 22 2.32 -3.41 -15.34
C ARG A 22 2.79 -2.71 -16.61
N SER A 23 3.61 -3.37 -17.44
CA SER A 23 4.22 -2.78 -18.65
C SER A 23 4.89 -1.42 -18.38
N THR A 24 5.65 -1.32 -17.29
CA THR A 24 6.35 -0.09 -16.87
C THR A 24 7.82 -0.37 -16.60
N SER A 25 8.62 0.68 -16.33
CA SER A 25 10.04 0.50 -16.03
C SER A 25 10.28 0.05 -14.59
N ILE A 26 11.33 -0.75 -14.36
CA ILE A 26 11.77 -1.16 -13.02
C ILE A 26 12.01 0.06 -12.12
N GLY A 27 12.62 1.12 -12.66
CA GLY A 27 12.85 2.37 -11.92
C GLY A 27 11.55 3.05 -11.48
N ALA A 28 10.48 2.98 -12.29
CA ALA A 28 9.17 3.49 -11.92
C ALA A 28 8.53 2.67 -10.78
N VAL A 29 8.61 1.34 -10.85
CA VAL A 29 8.13 0.45 -9.78
C VAL A 29 8.87 0.70 -8.48
N ILE A 30 10.20 0.73 -8.50
CA ILE A 30 11.02 1.02 -7.30
C ILE A 30 10.67 2.40 -6.73
N SER A 31 10.49 3.41 -7.59
CA SER A 31 10.10 4.76 -7.14
C SER A 31 8.71 4.78 -6.49
N GLU A 32 7.74 4.02 -7.03
CA GLU A 32 6.41 3.86 -6.44
C GLU A 32 6.46 3.17 -5.07
N LEU A 33 7.19 2.05 -4.98
CA LEU A 33 7.36 1.29 -3.74
C LEU A 33 8.05 2.14 -2.66
N ALA A 34 9.09 2.89 -3.04
CA ALA A 34 9.78 3.81 -2.12
C ALA A 34 8.84 4.90 -1.60
N ARG A 35 8.03 5.53 -2.47
CA ARG A 35 7.02 6.52 -2.04
C ARG A 35 6.00 5.92 -1.07
N LYS A 36 5.44 4.75 -1.39
CA LYS A 36 4.51 4.03 -0.51
C LYS A 36 5.13 3.66 0.85
N GLY A 37 6.42 3.35 0.87
CA GLY A 37 7.16 3.08 2.11
C GLY A 37 7.39 4.33 2.96
N LEU A 38 7.60 5.48 2.33
CA LEU A 38 7.75 6.77 3.01
C LEU A 38 6.41 7.33 3.50
N ASP A 39 5.33 7.10 2.75
CA ASP A 39 3.95 7.53 3.09
C ASP A 39 3.27 6.61 4.12
N ARG A 40 3.96 5.56 4.60
CA ARG A 40 3.50 4.80 5.77
C ARG A 40 3.67 5.66 7.01
N ASP A 41 2.70 6.54 7.25
CA ASP A 41 2.33 6.92 8.61
C ASP A 41 2.20 5.62 9.42
N SER A 42 2.65 5.62 10.66
CA SER A 42 2.55 4.47 11.56
C SER A 42 1.07 4.13 11.81
N ILE A 43 0.44 3.38 10.89
CA ILE A 43 -1.01 3.16 10.91
C ILE A 43 -1.40 2.27 12.10
N SER A 44 -0.50 1.42 12.58
CA SER A 44 -0.73 0.65 13.80
C SER A 44 -0.45 1.52 15.02
N THR A 45 -1.50 2.15 15.55
CA THR A 45 -1.50 2.48 16.99
C THR A 45 -1.74 1.16 17.71
N GLU A 46 -0.96 0.84 18.73
CA GLU A 46 -1.31 -0.28 19.60
C GLU A 46 -2.33 0.20 20.62
N GLU A 47 -3.52 -0.41 20.62
CA GLU A 47 -4.50 -0.22 21.68
C GLU A 47 -4.76 -1.58 22.32
N SER A 48 -4.50 -1.68 23.63
CA SER A 48 -4.67 -2.94 24.39
C SER A 48 -3.92 -4.15 23.80
N GLY A 49 -2.76 -3.92 23.18
CA GLY A 49 -1.95 -4.99 22.56
C GLY A 49 -2.41 -5.47 21.20
N PHE A 50 -3.39 -4.79 20.59
CA PHE A 50 -3.85 -5.07 19.24
C PHE A 50 -3.45 -3.92 18.29
N PRO A 51 -3.01 -4.25 17.06
CA PRO A 51 -2.78 -3.24 16.04
C PRO A 51 -4.14 -2.66 15.60
N VAL A 52 -4.36 -1.38 15.91
CA VAL A 52 -5.55 -0.62 15.47
C VAL A 52 -5.16 0.47 14.47
N PHE A 53 -6.06 0.80 13.56
CA PHE A 53 -5.93 1.93 12.66
C PHE A 53 -6.70 3.14 13.20
N ARG A 54 -6.20 4.34 12.93
CA ARG A 54 -6.90 5.57 13.33
C ARG A 54 -8.11 5.80 12.44
N VAL A 55 -9.26 6.03 13.07
CA VAL A 55 -10.51 6.40 12.41
C VAL A 55 -10.82 7.87 12.76
N PRO A 56 -11.23 8.72 11.80
CA PRO A 56 -11.72 10.06 12.09
C PRO A 56 -12.84 10.05 13.13
N ARG A 57 -12.88 11.05 14.02
CA ARG A 57 -13.86 11.09 15.14
C ARG A 57 -15.32 11.15 14.67
N ASP A 58 -15.53 11.60 13.46
CA ASP A 58 -16.81 11.78 12.79
C ASP A 58 -17.17 10.62 11.84
N ALA A 59 -16.30 9.61 11.72
CA ALA A 59 -16.58 8.46 10.89
C ALA A 59 -17.79 7.68 11.43
N ARG A 60 -18.73 7.35 10.54
CA ARG A 60 -19.86 6.48 10.89
C ARG A 60 -19.45 5.01 10.81
N PRO A 61 -20.06 4.13 11.64
CA PRO A 61 -19.87 2.69 11.50
C PRO A 61 -20.28 2.20 10.11
N ILE A 62 -19.51 1.27 9.56
CA ILE A 62 -19.88 0.54 8.33
C ILE A 62 -20.98 -0.46 8.71
N THR A 63 -22.13 -0.40 8.02
CA THR A 63 -23.26 -1.31 8.27
C THR A 63 -23.39 -2.39 7.21
N LEU A 64 -24.29 -3.35 7.45
CA LEU A 64 -24.58 -4.41 6.47
C LEU A 64 -25.12 -3.84 5.15
N GLU A 65 -25.88 -2.74 5.23
CA GLU A 65 -26.41 -2.05 4.05
C GLU A 65 -25.28 -1.47 3.17
N ASP A 66 -24.19 -0.96 3.78
CA ASP A 66 -23.04 -0.47 3.03
C ASP A 66 -22.31 -1.58 2.27
N VAL A 67 -22.21 -2.76 2.89
CA VAL A 67 -21.61 -3.95 2.27
C VAL A 67 -22.46 -4.41 1.08
N LYS A 68 -23.77 -4.59 1.29
CA LYS A 68 -24.70 -5.02 0.23
C LYS A 68 -24.69 -4.08 -0.96
N ARG A 69 -24.70 -2.76 -0.73
CA ARG A 69 -24.61 -1.76 -1.81
C ARG A 69 -23.32 -1.90 -2.62
N SER A 70 -22.20 -2.21 -1.97
CA SER A 70 -20.90 -2.33 -2.66
C SER A 70 -20.80 -3.61 -3.50
N GLU A 71 -21.43 -4.70 -3.06
CA GLU A 71 -21.48 -5.96 -3.82
C GLU A 71 -22.32 -5.83 -5.09
N ASP A 72 -23.41 -5.06 -5.05
CA ASP A 72 -24.28 -4.82 -6.21
C ASP A 72 -23.62 -3.91 -7.29
N GLU A 73 -22.57 -3.17 -6.93
CA GLU A 73 -21.84 -2.25 -7.83
C GLU A 73 -20.64 -2.90 -8.56
N LEU A 74 -20.28 -4.15 -8.23
CA LEU A 74 -19.20 -4.93 -8.86
C LEU A 74 -19.70 -5.84 -10.00
#